data_AF-A0A1W2DTK6-F1
#
_entry.id   AF-A0A1W2DTK6-F1
#
_cell.length_a   1.000
_cell.length_b   1.000
_cell.length_c   1.000
_cell.angle_alpha   90.00
_cell.angle_beta   90.00
_cell.angle_gamma   90.00
#
_symmetry.space_group_name_H-M   'P 1'
#
loop_
_entity.id
_entity.type
_entity.pdbx_description
1 polymer ?
#
loop_
_entity_poly.entity_id
_entity_poly.type
_entity_poly.pdbx_seq_one_letter_code
_entity_poly.pdbx_strand_id
1 'polypeptide(L)'
;MNKDTILKTIFGISFICTVIGIAFKIMHMATFLPILALGVGLSAVYTIMVLMEILPSKRLNTSEKLMWLTGFLFFNAITGLLYFTGGRNRVIAGYRKRVI
;
A
#
# COMPACT_ATOMS: atom_id res chain seq x y z
N MET A 1 -16.62 -5.68 6.40
CA MET A 1 -15.72 -4.50 6.29
C MET A 1 -15.35 -4.31 4.83
N ASN A 2 -15.45 -3.10 4.28
CA ASN A 2 -15.12 -2.86 2.86
C ASN A 2 -13.62 -3.08 2.61
N LYS A 3 -13.26 -3.71 1.48
CA LYS A 3 -11.85 -3.96 1.07
C LYS A 3 -11.01 -2.68 1.10
N ASP A 4 -11.64 -1.58 0.73
CA ASP A 4 -11.14 -0.21 0.75
C ASP A 4 -10.64 0.20 2.13
N THR A 5 -11.48 -0.02 3.14
CA THR A 5 -11.20 0.32 4.54
C THR A 5 -10.11 -0.59 5.08
N ILE A 6 -10.14 -1.89 4.75
CA ILE A 6 -9.11 -2.85 5.14
C ILE A 6 -7.74 -2.41 4.62
N LEU A 7 -7.61 -2.14 3.33
CA LEU A 7 -6.34 -1.76 2.71
C LEU A 7 -5.79 -0.44 3.26
N LYS A 8 -6.66 0.57 3.47
CA LYS A 8 -6.26 1.84 4.09
C LYS A 8 -5.78 1.67 5.52
N THR A 9 -6.45 0.82 6.31
CA THR A 9 -6.05 0.53 7.68
C THR A 9 -4.73 -0.22 7.74
N ILE A 10 -4.53 -1.24 6.89
CA ILE A 10 -3.26 -1.99 6.82
C ILE A 10 -2.12 -1.05 6.41
N PHE A 11 -2.34 -0.20 5.40
CA PHE A 11 -1.37 0.83 5.01
C PHE A 11 -1.03 1.76 6.17
N GLY A 12 -2.03 2.33 6.85
CA GLY A 12 -1.82 3.23 7.99
C GLY A 12 -1.02 2.57 9.12
N ILE A 13 -1.39 1.34 9.51
CA ILE A 13 -0.68 0.59 10.56
C ILE A 13 0.76 0.29 10.12
N SER A 14 0.95 -0.21 8.89
CA SER A 14 2.29 -0.51 8.36
C SER A 14 3.19 0.73 8.35
N PHE A 15 2.66 1.88 7.93
CA PHE A 15 3.39 3.13 7.86
C PHE A 15 3.81 3.60 9.26
N ILE A 16 2.88 3.61 10.22
CA ILE A 16 3.15 4.00 11.61
C ILE A 16 4.18 3.06 12.25
N CYS A 17 4.00 1.75 12.14
CA CYS A 17 4.94 0.76 12.69
C CYS A 17 6.34 0.92 12.06
N THR A 18 6.42 1.19 10.76
CA THR A 18 7.70 1.39 10.07
C THR A 18 8.38 2.67 10.53
N VAL A 19 7.66 3.79 10.64
CA VAL A 19 8.22 5.07 11.14
C VAL A 19 8.71 4.93 12.58
N ILE A 20 7.90 4.34 13.46
CA ILE A 20 8.27 4.09 14.86
C ILE A 20 9.48 3.15 14.95
N GLY A 21 9.48 2.06 14.17
CA GLY A 21 10.59 1.11 14.14
C GLY A 21 11.90 1.73 13.65
N ILE A 22 11.84 2.62 12.65
CA ILE A 22 13.00 3.36 12.16
C ILE A 22 13.51 4.32 13.24
N ALA A 23 12.61 5.08 13.89
CA ALA A 23 12.98 6.01 14.96
C ALA A 23 13.72 5.30 16.11
N PHE A 24 13.19 4.16 16.59
CA PHE A 24 13.85 3.37 17.63
C PHE A 24 15.19 2.78 17.19
N LYS A 25 15.31 2.37 15.91
CA LYS A 25 16.59 1.89 15.35
C LYS A 25 17.65 2.99 15.37
N ILE A 26 17.29 4.23 15.06
CA ILE A 26 18.20 5.39 15.10
C ILE A 26 18.59 5.72 16.55
N MET A 27 17.68 5.56 17.50
CA MET A 27 17.94 5.75 18.94
C MET A 27 18.76 4.62 19.58
N HIS A 28 19.27 3.66 18.80
CA HIS A 28 20.03 2.49 19.27
C HIS A 28 19.29 1.61 20.30
N MET A 29 17.95 1.66 20.36
CA MET A 29 17.18 0.77 21.21
C MET A 29 17.04 -0.62 20.57
N ALA A 30 17.93 -1.54 20.94
CA ALA A 30 18.06 -2.88 20.34
C ALA A 30 16.77 -3.73 20.39
N THR A 31 15.88 -3.47 21.34
CA THR A 31 14.66 -4.26 21.57
C THR A 31 13.60 -4.13 20.47
N PHE A 32 13.67 -3.09 19.62
CA PHE A 32 12.58 -2.74 18.70
C PHE A 32 12.75 -3.25 17.26
N LEU A 33 13.77 -4.07 17.00
CA LEU A 33 13.95 -4.74 15.70
C LEU A 33 12.71 -5.53 15.22
N PRO A 34 11.95 -6.22 16.10
CA PRO A 34 10.72 -6.92 15.70
C PRO A 34 9.60 -5.98 15.22
N ILE A 35 9.48 -4.78 15.79
CA ILE A 35 8.46 -3.79 15.39
C ILE A 35 8.74 -3.26 13.99
N LEU A 36 10.01 -2.99 13.67
CA LEU A 36 10.40 -2.60 12.33
C LEU A 36 10.13 -3.74 11.32
N ALA A 37 10.46 -4.98 11.69
CA ALA A 37 10.19 -6.15 10.85
C ALA A 37 8.69 -6.34 10.59
N LEU A 38 7.84 -6.14 11.60
CA LEU A 38 6.39 -6.17 11.45
C LEU A 38 5.89 -5.06 10.51
N GLY A 39 6.38 -3.83 10.67
CA GLY A 39 6.03 -2.72 9.78
C GLY A 39 6.36 -3.01 8.32
N VAL A 40 7.58 -3.50 8.06
CA VAL A 40 8.02 -3.90 6.72
C VAL A 40 7.21 -5.10 6.20
N GLY A 41 6.94 -6.10 7.03
CA GLY A 41 6.12 -7.26 6.65
C GLY A 41 4.70 -6.86 6.24
N LEU A 42 4.04 -6.03 7.03
CA LEU A 42 2.72 -5.47 6.70
C LEU A 42 2.78 -4.61 5.43
N SER A 43 3.88 -3.87 5.23
CA SER A 43 4.12 -3.09 4.01
C SER A 43 4.13 -3.98 2.76
N ALA A 44 4.80 -5.13 2.83
CA ALA A 44 4.85 -6.10 1.74
C ALA A 44 3.48 -6.73 1.46
N VAL A 45 2.74 -7.11 2.52
CA VAL A 45 1.41 -7.72 2.39
C VAL A 45 0.43 -6.78 1.67
N TYR A 46 0.33 -5.51 2.10
CA TYR A 46 -0.60 -4.59 1.43
C TYR A 46 -0.14 -4.29 -0.01
N THR A 47 1.16 -4.22 -0.24
CA THR A 47 1.72 -3.98 -1.58
C THR A 47 1.33 -5.09 -2.55
N ILE A 48 1.44 -6.36 -2.13
CA ILE A 48 1.01 -7.50 -2.94
C ILE A 48 -0.49 -7.41 -3.21
N MET A 49 -1.31 -7.12 -2.20
CA MET A 49 -2.75 -6.97 -2.39
C MET A 49 -3.10 -5.89 -3.41
N VAL A 50 -2.43 -4.74 -3.36
CA VAL A 50 -2.65 -3.64 -4.31
C VAL A 50 -2.17 -4.02 -5.72
N LEU A 51 -1.02 -4.67 -5.85
CA LEU A 51 -0.54 -5.14 -7.16
C LEU A 51 -1.47 -6.20 -7.76
N MET A 52 -2.09 -7.05 -6.94
CA MET A 52 -3.14 -7.98 -7.38
C MET A 52 -4.42 -7.26 -7.84
N GLU A 53 -4.69 -6.02 -7.42
CA GLU A 53 -5.77 -5.20 -8.00
C GLU A 53 -5.34 -4.55 -9.33
N ILE A 54 -4.07 -4.14 -9.45
CA ILE A 54 -3.54 -3.36 -10.57
C ILE A 54 -3.21 -4.22 -11.79
N LEU A 55 -2.48 -5.33 -11.61
CA LEU A 55 -1.99 -6.18 -12.69
C LEU A 55 -3.11 -6.76 -13.58
N PRO A 56 -4.20 -7.34 -13.01
CA PRO A 56 -5.30 -7.88 -13.81
C PRO A 56 -6.24 -6.80 -14.34
N SER A 57 -6.12 -5.53 -13.91
CA SER A 57 -7.00 -4.46 -14.39
C SER A 57 -6.82 -4.25 -15.90
N LYS A 58 -7.90 -4.41 -16.67
CA LYS A 58 -7.91 -4.13 -18.13
C LYS A 58 -8.02 -2.64 -18.47
N ARG A 59 -8.24 -1.78 -17.46
CA ARG A 59 -8.42 -0.32 -17.66
C ARG A 59 -7.09 0.43 -17.74
N LEU A 60 -6.07 -0.10 -17.08
CA LEU A 60 -4.74 0.50 -17.07
C LEU A 60 -3.96 0.05 -18.30
N ASN A 61 -3.30 0.99 -18.96
CA ASN A 61 -2.34 0.67 -20.01
C ASN A 61 -1.10 0.00 -19.38
N THR A 62 -0.35 -0.77 -20.17
CA THR A 62 0.88 -1.47 -19.72
C THR A 62 1.87 -0.52 -19.07
N SER A 63 2.04 0.70 -19.61
CA SER A 63 2.92 1.72 -19.03
C SER A 63 2.44 2.21 -17.66
N GLU A 64 1.12 2.38 -17.46
CA GLU A 64 0.57 2.75 -16.15
C GLU A 64 0.78 1.63 -15.13
N LYS A 65 0.63 0.36 -15.53
CA LYS A 65 0.91 -0.79 -14.65
C LYS A 65 2.37 -0.83 -14.22
N LEU A 66 3.30 -0.59 -15.15
CA LEU A 66 4.72 -0.51 -14.85
C LEU A 66 5.04 0.67 -13.92
N MET A 67 4.40 1.83 -14.12
CA MET A 67 4.54 2.97 -13.22
C MET A 67 4.11 2.63 -11.79
N TRP A 68 2.95 1.97 -11.62
CA TRP A 68 2.49 1.54 -10.31
C TRP A 68 3.41 0.49 -9.69
N LEU A 69 3.87 -0.49 -10.47
CA LEU A 69 4.76 -1.55 -9.99
C LEU A 69 6.10 -0.98 -9.50
N THR A 70 6.73 -0.12 -10.29
CA THR A 70 7.98 0.56 -9.93
C THR A 70 7.79 1.48 -8.74
N GLY A 71 6.68 2.24 -8.69
CA GLY A 71 6.34 3.09 -7.55
C GLY A 71 6.20 2.28 -6.25
N PHE A 72 5.52 1.14 -6.27
CA PHE A 72 5.35 0.31 -5.09
C PHE A 72 6.64 -0.36 -4.63
N LEU A 73 7.54 -0.69 -5.57
CA LEU A 73 8.82 -1.34 -5.27
C LEU A 73 9.84 -0.37 -4.65
N PHE A 74 9.97 0.83 -5.21
CA PHE A 74 11.00 1.80 -4.79
C PHE A 74 10.47 2.90 -3.86
N PHE A 75 9.22 3.32 -4.04
CA PHE A 75 8.61 4.44 -3.33
C PHE A 75 7.33 4.00 -2.62
N ASN A 76 7.40 2.88 -1.90
CA ASN A 76 6.27 2.17 -1.32
C ASN A 76 5.29 3.09 -0.56
N ALA A 77 5.79 3.88 0.39
CA ALA A 77 4.97 4.78 1.21
C ALA A 77 4.28 5.88 0.39
N ILE A 78 5.03 6.53 -0.52
CA ILE A 78 4.51 7.62 -1.36
C ILE A 78 3.47 7.08 -2.34
N THR A 79 3.79 5.95 -2.99
CA THR A 79 2.91 5.31 -3.97
C THR A 79 1.65 4.76 -3.32
N GLY A 80 1.75 4.19 -2.12
CA GLY A 80 0.58 3.80 -1.32
C GLY A 80 -0.34 4.98 -1.05
N LEU A 81 0.22 6.13 -0.65
CA LEU A 81 -0.56 7.34 -0.40
C LEU A 81 -1.25 7.86 -1.68
N LEU A 82 -0.55 7.90 -2.80
CA LEU A 82 -1.12 8.26 -4.12
C LEU A 82 -2.21 7.27 -4.58
N TYR A 83 -2.03 5.98 -4.30
CA TYR A 83 -3.00 4.95 -4.62
C TYR A 83 -4.31 5.18 -3.85
N PHE A 84 -4.24 5.41 -2.54
CA PHE A 84 -5.42 5.57 -1.69
C PHE A 84 -6.14 6.91 -1.83
N THR A 85 -5.44 7.96 -2.25
CA THR A 85 -6.01 9.30 -2.45
C THR A 85 -6.73 9.44 -3.79
N GLY A 86 -6.21 8.85 -4.87
CA GLY A 86 -6.85 8.97 -6.20
C GLY A 86 -6.59 7.82 -7.17
N GLY A 87 -5.46 7.12 -7.05
CA GLY A 87 -5.08 6.05 -7.99
C GLY A 87 -6.10 4.92 -8.05
N ARG A 88 -6.59 4.48 -6.89
CA ARG A 88 -7.50 3.33 -6.76
C ARG A 88 -8.83 3.52 -7.49
N ASN A 89 -9.36 4.75 -7.55
CA ASN A 89 -10.58 5.02 -8.32
C ASN A 89 -10.36 4.74 -9.82
N ARG A 90 -9.18 5.05 -10.36
CA ARG A 90 -8.84 4.77 -11.76
C ARG A 90 -8.72 3.27 -12.03
N VAL A 91 -8.31 2.49 -11.03
CA VAL A 91 -8.19 1.03 -11.10
C VAL A 91 -9.54 0.30 -10.93
N ILE A 92 -10.41 0.78 -10.03
CA ILE A 92 -11.60 0.05 -9.53
C ILE A 92 -12.95 0.61 -10.01
N ALA A 93 -13.04 1.79 -10.66
CA ALA A 93 -14.32 2.47 -11.00
C ALA A 93 -15.35 1.71 -11.89
N GLY A 94 -15.25 0.38 -12.04
CA GLY A 94 -16.35 -0.50 -12.44
C GLY A 94 -17.23 -0.99 -11.26
N TYR A 95 -16.87 -0.74 -10.00
CA TYR A 95 -17.65 -1.20 -8.83
C TYR A 95 -18.62 -0.15 -8.25
N ARG A 96 -18.91 0.95 -8.95
CA ARG A 96 -20.12 1.75 -8.66
C ARG A 96 -21.27 1.04 -9.36
N LYS A 97 -21.88 0.08 -8.66
CA LYS A 97 -23.19 -0.47 -9.00
C LYS A 97 -24.11 0.75 -9.16
N ARG A 98 -24.52 1.04 -10.39
CA ARG A 98 -25.76 1.77 -10.64
C ARG A 98 -26.85 0.87 -10.06
N VAL A 99 -27.33 1.22 -8.88
CA VAL A 99 -28.65 0.78 -8.42
C VAL A 99 -29.45 2.06 -8.33
N ILE A 100 -30.15 2.28 -9.45
CA ILE A 100 -31.43 2.96 -9.66
C ILE A 100 -31.79 4.01 -8.62
#